data_AF-A0A368TF64-F1
#
_entry.id   AF-A0A368TF64-F1
#
_cell.length_a   1.000
_cell.length_b   1.000
_cell.length_c   1.000
_cell.angle_alpha   90.00
_cell.angle_beta   90.00
_cell.angle_gamma   90.00
#
_symmetry.space_group_name_H-M   'P 1'
#
loop_
_entity.id
_entity.type
_entity.pdbx_description
1 polymer ?
#
loop_
_entity_poly.entity_id
_entity_poly.type
_entity_poly.pdbx_seq_one_letter_code
_entity_poly.pdbx_strand_id
1 'polypeptide(L)'
;MYDLNPGVKLILSGSASLNVMEKSRESFAGRARFHYLLPLSFTEFLKFRGEKIPAREEFEIYRRKLEIRLGEFMYKGFPETLEMEEPKAREYVRELIAERIIYRDIPECFRLEDVEIVRILADYIFKNPGVILNIESLSRDLWRHKKTVRNALNYLELSFLIKRVSNLRGSFLSTSRKNKKAYPLHPSLSLSKDEAMNLECLIRSETNAEIKECFVVCRGDERSIEADSVRIEIVPVTKFFICAKNNDYLPR
;
A
#
# COMPACT_ATOMS: atom_id res chain seq x y z
N MET A 1 25.55 19.71 -3.33
CA MET A 1 26.64 18.99 -2.63
C MET A 1 27.52 18.41 -3.73
N TYR A 2 28.73 18.92 -3.91
CA TYR A 2 29.68 18.38 -4.88
C TYR A 2 30.56 17.36 -4.15
N ASP A 3 30.64 16.16 -4.71
CA ASP A 3 31.52 15.11 -4.21
C ASP A 3 32.92 15.30 -4.80
N LEU A 4 33.91 15.53 -3.94
CA LEU A 4 35.32 15.70 -4.30
C LEU A 4 36.13 14.42 -4.05
N ASN A 5 35.52 13.31 -3.63
CA ASN A 5 36.26 12.10 -3.24
C ASN A 5 35.60 10.78 -3.75
N PRO A 6 36.06 10.23 -4.88
CA PRO A 6 35.38 9.14 -5.61
C PRO A 6 35.35 7.75 -4.93
N GLY A 7 35.76 7.63 -3.67
CA GLY A 7 35.85 6.36 -2.93
C GLY A 7 34.78 6.12 -1.86
N VAL A 8 33.84 7.04 -1.63
CA VAL A 8 32.90 6.96 -0.48
C VAL A 8 31.48 6.61 -0.93
N LYS A 9 30.91 5.54 -0.37
CA LYS A 9 29.49 5.20 -0.52
C LYS A 9 28.66 5.88 0.57
N LEU A 10 27.88 6.89 0.19
CA LEU A 10 26.98 7.59 1.10
C LEU A 10 25.63 6.87 1.18
N ILE A 11 25.15 6.59 2.39
CA ILE A 11 23.80 6.12 2.65
C ILE A 11 23.06 7.26 3.35
N LEU A 12 22.05 7.80 2.69
CA LEU A 12 21.22 8.88 3.21
C LEU A 12 19.85 8.30 3.56
N SER A 13 19.45 8.48 4.81
CA SER A 13 18.10 8.18 5.30
C SER A 13 17.40 9.49 5.62
N GLY A 14 16.15 9.64 5.18
CA GLY A 14 15.36 10.82 5.47
C GLY A 14 13.94 10.72 4.91
N SER A 15 13.01 11.41 5.56
CA SER A 15 11.60 11.48 5.17
C SER A 15 11.33 12.35 3.93
N ALA A 16 12.36 13.03 3.40
CA ALA A 16 12.27 13.95 2.25
C ALA A 16 12.19 13.24 0.89
N SER A 17 11.57 12.06 0.83
CA SER A 17 11.46 11.25 -0.40
C SER A 17 10.78 12.01 -1.54
N LEU A 18 9.77 12.84 -1.24
CA LEU A 18 9.07 13.70 -2.20
C LEU A 18 9.99 14.74 -2.85
N ASN A 19 10.74 15.50 -2.04
CA ASN A 19 11.70 16.51 -2.51
C ASN A 19 12.83 15.88 -3.34
N VAL A 20 13.28 14.69 -2.92
CA VAL A 20 14.26 13.91 -3.66
C VAL A 20 13.64 13.46 -4.99
N MET A 21 12.44 12.89 -5.04
CA MET A 21 11.82 12.47 -6.30
C MET A 21 11.61 13.62 -7.30
N GLU A 22 11.30 14.83 -6.83
CA GLU A 22 11.13 16.02 -7.67
C GLU A 22 12.48 16.53 -8.24
N LYS A 23 13.53 16.64 -7.41
CA LYS A 23 14.79 17.33 -7.78
C LYS A 23 15.97 16.41 -8.12
N SER A 24 15.96 15.15 -7.69
CA SER A 24 17.13 14.26 -7.78
C SER A 24 17.22 13.45 -9.08
N ARG A 25 16.11 13.34 -9.82
CA ARG A 25 16.09 12.64 -11.13
C ARG A 25 17.05 13.25 -12.14
N GLU A 26 17.28 14.57 -12.08
CA GLU A 26 18.19 15.28 -12.98
C GLU A 26 19.65 15.25 -12.50
N SER A 27 19.91 15.35 -11.19
CA SER A 27 21.27 15.51 -10.65
C SER A 27 22.00 14.19 -10.35
N PHE A 28 21.27 13.11 -10.07
CA PHE A 28 21.84 11.82 -9.62
C PHE A 28 21.67 10.68 -10.63
N ALA A 29 21.32 10.96 -11.89
CA ALA A 29 21.13 9.95 -12.92
C ALA A 29 22.34 8.99 -12.99
N GLY A 30 22.06 7.69 -12.78
CA GLY A 30 23.07 6.61 -12.80
C GLY A 30 23.94 6.45 -11.54
N ARG A 31 23.88 7.38 -10.58
CA ARG A 31 24.78 7.40 -9.40
C ARG A 31 24.07 7.25 -8.04
N ALA A 32 22.74 7.32 -8.01
CA ALA A 32 21.96 7.04 -6.81
C ALA A 32 21.05 5.82 -7.00
N ARG A 33 20.95 5.00 -5.96
CA ARG A 33 19.90 3.98 -5.83
C ARG A 33 18.95 4.40 -4.72
N PHE A 34 17.68 4.48 -5.05
CA PHE A 34 16.63 4.80 -4.09
C PHE A 34 16.01 3.51 -3.57
N HIS A 35 15.92 3.42 -2.26
CA HIS A 35 15.20 2.36 -1.56
C HIS A 35 14.07 3.00 -0.79
N TYR A 36 12.86 2.46 -0.93
CA TYR A 36 11.67 2.97 -0.26
C TYR A 36 11.29 2.03 0.87
N LEU A 37 11.06 2.60 2.05
CA LEU A 37 10.51 1.87 3.19
C LEU A 37 9.01 2.03 3.17
N LEU A 38 8.32 0.92 2.93
CA LEU A 38 6.86 0.84 3.01
C LEU A 38 6.43 0.69 4.49
N PRO A 39 5.14 0.87 4.78
CA PRO A 39 4.56 0.40 6.03
C PRO A 39 4.98 -1.04 6.35
N LEU A 40 5.00 -1.38 7.63
CA LEU A 40 5.36 -2.71 8.10
C LEU A 40 4.54 -3.76 7.34
N SER A 41 5.18 -4.83 6.93
CA SER A 41 4.47 -6.06 6.54
C SER A 41 3.97 -6.81 7.76
N PHE A 42 2.99 -7.69 7.59
CA PHE A 42 2.46 -8.48 8.71
C PHE A 42 3.57 -9.31 9.40
N THR A 43 4.49 -9.86 8.61
CA THR A 43 5.65 -10.60 9.13
C THR A 43 6.58 -9.71 9.97
N GLU A 44 6.84 -8.48 9.53
CA GLU A 44 7.66 -7.52 10.30
C GLU A 44 6.95 -7.09 11.58
N PHE A 45 5.64 -6.84 11.51
CA PHE A 45 4.81 -6.56 12.67
C PHE A 45 4.93 -7.66 13.74
N LEU A 46 4.81 -8.94 13.34
CA LEU A 46 5.00 -10.07 14.27
C LEU A 46 6.42 -10.07 14.88
N LYS A 47 7.46 -9.84 14.07
CA LYS A 47 8.85 -9.77 14.57
C LYS A 47 9.05 -8.66 15.58
N PHE A 48 8.55 -7.46 15.31
CA PHE A 48 8.66 -6.32 16.23
C PHE A 48 7.91 -6.56 17.54
N ARG A 49 6.83 -7.35 17.52
CA ARG A 49 6.07 -7.75 18.71
C ARG A 49 6.69 -8.94 19.45
N GLY A 50 7.85 -9.45 19.00
CA GLY A 50 8.49 -10.62 19.59
C GLY A 50 7.71 -11.92 19.39
N GLU A 51 6.82 -11.96 18.41
CA GLU A 51 5.97 -13.12 18.14
C GLU A 51 6.66 -14.14 17.27
N LYS A 52 6.46 -15.43 17.57
CA LYS A 52 6.93 -16.51 16.72
C LYS A 52 6.17 -16.44 15.39
N ILE A 53 6.91 -16.43 14.28
CA ILE A 53 6.35 -16.70 12.95
C ILE A 53 6.32 -18.23 12.81
N PRO A 54 5.13 -18.86 12.82
CA PRO A 54 5.05 -20.31 12.76
C PRO A 54 5.47 -20.82 11.38
N ALA A 55 6.06 -22.01 11.34
CA ALA A 55 6.20 -22.74 10.09
C ALA A 55 4.81 -23.14 9.54
N ARG A 56 4.74 -23.55 8.26
CA ARG A 56 3.47 -23.89 7.59
C ARG A 56 2.71 -24.99 8.34
N GLU A 57 3.43 -25.97 8.87
CA GLU A 57 2.91 -27.13 9.60
C GLU A 57 2.39 -26.74 10.99
N GLU A 58 2.90 -25.65 11.56
CA GLU A 58 2.49 -25.13 12.86
C GLU A 58 1.30 -24.18 12.78
N PHE A 59 0.87 -23.79 11.58
CA PHE A 59 -0.13 -22.73 11.39
C PHE A 59 -1.41 -22.95 12.21
N GLU A 60 -1.98 -24.17 12.17
CA GLU A 60 -3.24 -24.46 12.88
C GLU A 60 -3.11 -24.28 14.40
N ILE A 61 -1.92 -24.51 14.97
CA ILE A 61 -1.63 -24.31 16.40
C ILE A 61 -1.70 -22.81 16.74
N TYR A 62 -1.24 -21.94 15.84
CA TYR A 62 -1.13 -20.50 16.07
C TYR A 62 -2.25 -19.69 15.41
N ARG A 63 -3.16 -20.31 14.65
CA ARG A 63 -4.18 -19.66 13.82
C ARG A 63 -4.94 -18.56 14.58
N ARG A 64 -5.52 -18.92 15.73
CA ARG A 64 -6.30 -17.97 16.55
C ARG A 64 -5.47 -16.77 17.01
N LYS A 65 -4.20 -16.99 17.39
CA LYS A 65 -3.31 -15.92 17.83
C LYS A 65 -2.94 -15.00 16.66
N LEU A 66 -2.69 -15.56 15.48
CA LEU A 66 -2.40 -14.80 14.27
C LEU A 66 -3.60 -13.98 13.81
N GLU A 67 -4.82 -14.50 13.91
CA GLU A 67 -6.04 -13.77 13.55
C GLU A 67 -6.25 -12.54 14.44
N ILE A 68 -6.02 -12.67 15.75
CA ILE A 68 -6.03 -11.53 16.69
C ILE A 68 -4.98 -10.49 16.28
N ARG A 69 -3.76 -10.95 15.99
CA ARG A 69 -2.65 -10.06 15.60
C ARG A 69 -2.87 -9.40 14.24
N LEU A 70 -3.53 -10.08 13.31
CA LEU A 70 -3.93 -9.50 12.04
C LEU A 70 -4.93 -8.36 12.26
N GLY A 71 -5.89 -8.55 13.18
CA GLY A 71 -6.83 -7.50 13.60
C GLY A 71 -6.12 -6.25 14.12
N GLU A 72 -5.12 -6.41 15.00
CA GLU A 72 -4.27 -5.31 15.48
C GLU A 72 -3.50 -4.65 14.32
N PHE A 73 -2.92 -5.46 13.45
CA PHE A 73 -2.11 -5.00 12.32
C PHE A 73 -2.89 -4.11 11.35
N MET A 74 -4.20 -4.31 11.19
CA MET A 74 -5.06 -3.50 10.32
C MET A 74 -4.92 -1.99 10.57
N TYR A 75 -4.66 -1.58 11.82
CA TYR A 75 -4.46 -0.18 12.19
C TYR A 75 -3.03 0.12 12.68
N LYS A 76 -2.16 -0.89 12.79
CA LYS A 76 -0.76 -0.78 13.24
C LYS A 76 0.27 -0.99 12.11
N GLY A 77 0.13 -0.23 11.02
CA GLY A 77 1.02 -0.30 9.86
C GLY A 77 2.39 0.35 10.04
N PHE A 78 2.64 1.07 11.13
CA PHE A 78 3.86 1.86 11.34
C PHE A 78 4.55 1.45 12.64
N PRO A 79 5.90 1.52 12.73
CA PRO A 79 6.62 1.16 13.95
C PRO A 79 6.13 1.91 15.20
N GLU A 80 5.79 3.20 15.06
CA GLU A 80 5.33 4.04 16.16
C GLU A 80 3.95 3.61 16.70
N THR A 81 3.13 2.95 15.88
CA THR A 81 1.77 2.55 16.29
C THR A 81 1.71 1.18 16.99
N LEU A 82 2.83 0.46 17.07
CA LEU A 82 2.90 -0.90 17.63
C LEU A 82 2.37 -0.98 19.07
N GLU A 83 2.71 0.01 19.89
CA GLU A 83 2.33 0.08 21.31
C GLU A 83 1.13 0.99 21.58
N MET A 84 0.48 1.51 20.52
CA MET A 84 -0.70 2.35 20.65
C MET A 84 -1.98 1.51 20.70
N GLU A 85 -2.95 1.96 21.47
CA GLU A 85 -4.33 1.46 21.38
C GLU A 85 -4.99 1.90 20.07
N GLU A 86 -6.00 1.16 19.61
CA GLU A 86 -6.62 1.38 18.30
C GLU A 86 -7.02 2.83 18.02
N PRO A 87 -7.76 3.55 18.90
CA PRO A 87 -8.17 4.92 18.60
C PRO A 87 -6.97 5.84 18.37
N LYS A 88 -5.94 5.72 19.21
CA LYS A 88 -4.72 6.53 19.15
C LYS A 88 -3.86 6.20 17.93
N ALA A 89 -3.77 4.92 17.57
CA ALA A 89 -3.07 4.49 16.36
C ALA A 89 -3.74 5.05 15.09
N ARG A 90 -5.08 5.00 15.02
CA ARG A 90 -5.85 5.55 13.91
C ARG A 90 -5.72 7.07 13.83
N GLU A 91 -5.80 7.76 14.96
CA GLU A 91 -5.56 9.20 15.07
C GLU A 91 -4.16 9.58 14.58
N TYR A 92 -3.13 8.89 15.06
CA TYR A 92 -1.73 9.09 14.64
C TYR A 92 -1.57 8.97 13.12
N VAL A 93 -2.09 7.89 12.51
CA VAL A 93 -1.97 7.66 11.07
C VAL A 93 -2.75 8.70 10.27
N ARG A 94 -3.93 9.09 10.75
CA ARG A 94 -4.75 10.09 10.06
C ARG A 94 -4.12 11.49 10.15
N GLU A 95 -3.84 11.97 11.35
CA GLU A 95 -3.49 13.37 11.58
C GLU A 95 -2.00 13.62 11.36
N LEU A 96 -1.14 12.79 11.96
CA LEU A 96 0.31 13.04 11.96
C LEU A 96 1.01 12.52 10.70
N ILE A 97 0.39 11.57 9.99
CA ILE A 97 0.89 11.07 8.70
C ILE A 97 0.07 11.64 7.56
N ALA A 98 -1.20 11.26 7.41
CA ALA A 98 -1.95 11.57 6.20
C ALA A 98 -2.24 13.07 6.03
N GLU A 99 -2.80 13.73 7.05
CA GLU A 99 -3.11 15.17 6.99
C GLU A 99 -1.84 16.01 6.86
N ARG A 100 -0.79 15.69 7.63
CA ARG A 100 0.51 16.34 7.46
C ARG A 100 1.02 16.25 6.02
N ILE A 101 0.96 15.07 5.40
CA ILE A 101 1.41 14.91 4.01
C ILE A 101 0.51 15.71 3.04
N ILE A 102 -0.81 15.66 3.21
CA ILE A 102 -1.78 16.31 2.32
C ILE A 102 -1.68 17.84 2.38
N TYR A 103 -1.61 18.41 3.59
CA TYR A 103 -1.68 19.86 3.79
C TYR A 103 -0.32 20.55 3.84
N ARG A 104 0.75 19.83 4.11
CA ARG A 104 2.10 20.39 4.23
C ARG A 104 3.04 19.88 3.15
N ASP A 105 3.31 18.58 3.14
CA ASP A 105 4.40 18.04 2.33
C ASP A 105 4.08 18.11 0.82
N ILE A 106 2.85 17.76 0.40
CA ILE A 106 2.44 17.85 -1.01
C ILE A 106 2.45 19.31 -1.51
N PRO A 107 1.83 20.28 -0.82
CA PRO A 107 1.84 21.67 -1.27
C PRO A 107 3.23 22.29 -1.33
N GLU A 108 4.07 22.04 -0.31
CA GLU A 108 5.45 22.52 -0.28
C GLU A 108 6.30 21.92 -1.42
N CYS A 109 6.17 20.61 -1.67
CA CYS A 109 6.97 19.93 -2.69
C CYS A 109 6.54 20.30 -4.11
N PHE A 110 5.24 20.30 -4.42
CA PHE A 110 4.77 20.45 -5.81
C PHE A 110 4.28 21.87 -6.14
N ARG A 111 4.44 22.83 -5.22
CA ARG A 111 3.91 24.21 -5.33
C ARG A 111 2.43 24.20 -5.72
N LEU A 112 1.67 23.34 -5.05
CA LEU A 112 0.27 23.11 -5.36
C LEU A 112 -0.60 24.23 -4.79
N GLU A 113 -1.37 24.87 -5.66
CA GLU A 113 -2.34 25.90 -5.26
C GLU A 113 -3.65 25.28 -4.74
N ASP A 114 -4.17 24.27 -5.44
CA ASP A 114 -5.42 23.58 -5.08
C ASP A 114 -5.11 22.37 -4.19
N VAL A 115 -5.00 22.60 -2.88
CA VAL A 115 -4.80 21.50 -1.90
C VAL A 115 -6.09 20.72 -1.68
N GLU A 116 -7.23 21.36 -1.91
CA GLU A 116 -8.56 20.78 -1.68
C GLU A 116 -8.80 19.55 -2.56
N ILE A 117 -8.44 19.60 -3.85
CA ILE A 117 -8.59 18.45 -4.74
C ILE A 117 -7.80 17.22 -4.25
N VAL A 118 -6.61 17.42 -3.68
CA VAL A 118 -5.78 16.33 -3.14
C VAL A 118 -6.47 15.69 -1.94
N ARG A 119 -6.97 16.52 -1.02
CA ARG A 119 -7.72 16.06 0.15
C ARG A 119 -8.97 15.28 -0.25
N ILE A 120 -9.80 15.82 -1.16
CA ILE A 120 -11.04 15.18 -1.58
C ILE A 120 -10.76 13.82 -2.22
N LEU A 121 -9.75 13.72 -3.08
CA LEU A 121 -9.37 12.46 -3.71
C LEU A 121 -8.79 11.46 -2.71
N ALA A 122 -8.00 11.92 -1.74
CA ALA A 122 -7.51 11.06 -0.66
C ALA A 122 -8.67 10.49 0.16
N ASP A 123 -9.58 11.35 0.65
CA ASP A 123 -10.76 10.94 1.42
C ASP A 123 -11.63 9.96 0.62
N TYR A 124 -11.83 10.22 -0.67
CA TYR A 124 -12.60 9.34 -1.55
C TYR A 124 -11.97 7.94 -1.65
N ILE A 125 -10.65 7.85 -1.83
CA ILE A 125 -9.93 6.57 -1.90
C ILE A 125 -9.86 5.88 -0.53
N PHE A 126 -9.67 6.65 0.54
CA PHE A 126 -9.57 6.12 1.91
C PHE A 126 -10.88 5.50 2.39
N LYS A 127 -12.02 6.11 2.01
CA LYS A 127 -13.35 5.57 2.29
C LYS A 127 -13.73 4.41 1.37
N ASN A 128 -13.11 4.29 0.20
CA ASN A 128 -13.43 3.28 -0.80
C ASN A 128 -12.16 2.56 -1.31
N PRO A 129 -11.47 1.75 -0.49
CA PRO A 129 -10.33 0.97 -0.97
C PRO A 129 -10.72 0.08 -2.15
N GLY A 130 -9.93 0.13 -3.22
CA GLY A 130 -10.20 -0.62 -4.46
C GLY A 130 -11.13 0.09 -5.44
N VAL A 131 -11.48 1.35 -5.18
CA VAL A 131 -12.32 2.15 -6.09
C VAL A 131 -11.70 2.28 -7.47
N ILE A 132 -12.53 2.14 -8.51
CA ILE A 132 -12.13 2.33 -9.89
C ILE A 132 -12.13 3.82 -10.21
N LEU A 133 -10.96 4.38 -10.50
CA LEU A 133 -10.81 5.79 -10.82
C LEU A 133 -11.19 6.07 -12.28
N ASN A 134 -12.37 6.65 -12.48
CA ASN A 134 -12.77 7.23 -13.76
C ASN A 134 -12.43 8.72 -13.79
N ILE A 135 -11.36 9.09 -14.48
CA ILE A 135 -10.87 10.48 -14.56
C ILE A 135 -11.91 11.40 -15.21
N GLU A 136 -12.73 10.90 -16.14
CA GLU A 136 -13.79 11.67 -16.78
C GLU A 136 -14.87 12.09 -15.79
N SER A 137 -15.37 11.13 -15.00
CA SER A 137 -16.38 11.41 -13.97
C SER A 137 -15.82 12.29 -12.88
N LEU A 138 -14.64 11.97 -12.33
CA LEU A 138 -14.00 12.80 -11.29
C LEU A 138 -13.77 14.24 -11.75
N SER A 139 -13.38 14.46 -13.01
CA SER A 139 -13.20 15.80 -13.56
C SER A 139 -14.50 16.60 -13.61
N ARG A 140 -15.61 15.96 -13.98
CA ARG A 140 -16.94 16.59 -14.00
C ARG A 140 -17.46 16.85 -12.59
N ASP A 141 -17.40 15.85 -11.72
CA ASP A 141 -17.98 15.91 -10.37
C ASP A 141 -17.23 16.92 -9.48
N LEU A 142 -15.91 17.02 -9.64
CA LEU A 142 -15.06 17.94 -8.88
C LEU A 142 -14.93 19.32 -9.52
N TRP A 143 -15.50 19.53 -10.72
CA TRP A 143 -15.35 20.78 -11.48
C TRP A 143 -13.88 21.20 -11.66
N ARG A 144 -13.04 20.24 -12.07
CA ARG A 144 -11.60 20.45 -12.29
C ARG A 144 -11.16 19.80 -13.59
N HIS A 145 -10.18 20.40 -14.27
CA HIS A 145 -9.62 19.81 -15.48
C HIS A 145 -9.03 18.41 -15.20
N LYS A 146 -9.17 17.49 -16.16
CA LYS A 146 -8.62 16.12 -16.10
C LYS A 146 -7.13 16.09 -15.75
N LYS A 147 -6.37 17.11 -16.20
CA LYS A 147 -4.95 17.26 -15.87
C LYS A 147 -4.74 17.49 -14.37
N THR A 148 -5.54 18.36 -13.75
CA THR A 148 -5.49 18.66 -12.31
C THR A 148 -5.81 17.41 -11.48
N VAL A 149 -6.89 16.69 -11.81
CA VAL A 149 -7.27 15.43 -11.14
C VAL A 149 -6.14 14.40 -11.26
N ARG A 150 -5.57 14.23 -12.46
CA ARG A 150 -4.46 13.28 -12.68
C ARG A 150 -3.22 13.66 -11.89
N ASN A 151 -2.88 14.94 -11.83
CA ASN A 151 -1.75 15.45 -11.06
C ASN A 151 -1.95 15.23 -9.56
N ALA A 152 -3.13 15.55 -9.02
CA ALA A 152 -3.47 15.31 -7.63
C ALA A 152 -3.35 13.83 -7.25
N LEU A 153 -3.86 12.91 -8.09
CA LEU A 153 -3.67 11.47 -7.92
C LEU A 153 -2.20 11.05 -7.99
N ASN A 154 -1.39 11.69 -8.84
CA ASN A 154 0.05 11.41 -8.92
C ASN A 154 0.75 11.87 -7.64
N TYR A 155 0.40 13.04 -7.09
CA TYR A 155 0.99 13.55 -5.85
C TYR A 155 0.70 12.62 -4.68
N LEU A 156 -0.54 12.14 -4.54
CA LEU A 156 -0.92 11.15 -3.53
C LEU A 156 -0.15 9.82 -3.65
N GLU A 157 0.16 9.39 -4.87
CA GLU A 157 0.91 8.15 -5.10
C GLU A 157 2.41 8.35 -4.84
N LEU A 158 2.98 9.49 -5.26
CA LEU A 158 4.38 9.85 -4.97
C LEU A 158 4.63 10.09 -3.49
N SER A 159 3.59 10.50 -2.74
CA SER A 159 3.65 10.71 -1.30
C SER A 159 3.38 9.45 -0.47
N PHE A 160 3.27 8.29 -1.12
CA PHE A 160 3.03 7.00 -0.44
C PHE A 160 1.71 6.96 0.35
N LEU A 161 0.71 7.79 0.01
CA LEU A 161 -0.61 7.71 0.62
C LEU A 161 -1.52 6.72 -0.09
N ILE A 162 -1.36 6.57 -1.41
CA ILE A 162 -2.16 5.65 -2.22
C ILE A 162 -1.28 4.80 -3.14
N LYS A 163 -1.86 3.73 -3.68
CA LYS A 163 -1.33 2.96 -4.80
C LYS A 163 -2.42 2.78 -5.86
N ARG A 164 -2.08 3.00 -7.12
CA ARG A 164 -2.96 2.69 -8.25
C ARG A 164 -2.53 1.38 -8.90
N VAL A 165 -3.48 0.45 -9.04
CA VAL A 165 -3.27 -0.86 -9.66
C VAL A 165 -3.97 -0.89 -11.01
N SER A 166 -3.22 -1.23 -12.05
CA SER A 166 -3.75 -1.32 -13.41
C SER A 166 -4.31 -2.72 -13.67
N ASN A 167 -5.33 -2.84 -14.51
CA ASN A 167 -5.80 -4.15 -14.95
C ASN A 167 -4.77 -4.75 -15.93
N LEU A 168 -4.06 -5.80 -15.51
CA LEU A 168 -3.00 -6.44 -16.28
C LEU A 168 -3.48 -7.24 -17.51
N ARG A 169 -4.80 -7.29 -17.76
CA ARG A 169 -5.34 -7.98 -18.94
C ARG A 169 -5.19 -7.14 -20.20
N GLY A 170 -4.33 -7.56 -21.13
CA GLY A 170 -4.17 -7.00 -22.46
C GLY A 170 -2.78 -6.43 -22.73
N SER A 171 -2.59 -5.77 -23.88
CA SER A 171 -1.33 -5.09 -24.21
C SER A 171 -1.08 -3.89 -23.31
N PHE A 172 0.19 -3.49 -23.13
CA PHE A 172 0.59 -2.31 -22.35
C PHE A 172 -0.24 -1.06 -22.69
N LEU A 173 -0.42 -0.77 -23.98
CA LEU A 173 -1.22 0.37 -24.45
C LEU A 173 -2.70 0.23 -24.08
N SER A 174 -3.25 -0.99 -24.11
CA SER A 174 -4.65 -1.22 -23.71
C SER A 174 -4.84 -1.09 -22.20
N THR A 175 -3.88 -1.59 -21.40
CA THR A 175 -3.89 -1.47 -19.94
C THR A 175 -3.73 -0.03 -19.49
N SER A 176 -2.89 0.77 -20.17
CA SER A 176 -2.72 2.19 -19.86
C SER A 176 -3.99 3.02 -20.06
N ARG A 177 -4.90 2.58 -20.93
CA ARG A 177 -6.19 3.26 -21.20
C ARG A 177 -7.31 2.85 -20.26
N LYS A 178 -7.15 1.72 -19.56
CA LYS A 178 -8.17 1.22 -18.63
C LYS A 178 -8.13 2.01 -17.32
N ASN A 179 -9.30 2.18 -16.72
CA ASN A 179 -9.40 2.74 -15.39
C ASN A 179 -8.63 1.86 -14.40
N LYS A 180 -7.90 2.51 -13.50
CA LYS A 180 -7.11 1.85 -12.46
C LYS A 180 -7.93 1.75 -11.19
N LYS A 181 -7.75 0.67 -10.44
CA LYS A 181 -8.20 0.64 -9.05
C LYS A 181 -7.24 1.46 -8.20
N ALA A 182 -7.74 2.15 -7.19
CA ALA A 182 -6.92 2.88 -6.22
C ALA A 182 -7.19 2.39 -4.81
N TYR A 183 -6.10 2.30 -4.04
CA TYR A 183 -6.13 1.83 -2.66
C TYR A 183 -5.32 2.80 -1.79
N PRO A 184 -5.69 3.00 -0.52
CA PRO A 184 -4.76 3.56 0.48
C PRO A 184 -3.46 2.76 0.49
N LEU A 185 -2.28 3.28 0.81
CA LEU A 185 -1.05 2.46 0.73
C LEU A 185 -1.11 1.23 1.66
N HIS A 186 -1.67 1.40 2.86
CA HIS A 186 -1.85 0.35 3.87
C HIS A 186 -3.27 0.47 4.48
N PRO A 187 -3.91 -0.61 4.97
CA PRO A 187 -5.23 -0.57 5.59
C PRO A 187 -5.39 0.41 6.74
N SER A 188 -4.30 0.74 7.45
CA SER A 188 -4.32 1.73 8.54
C SER A 188 -4.67 3.15 8.06
N LEU A 189 -4.50 3.44 6.76
CA LEU A 189 -4.95 4.68 6.12
C LEU A 189 -6.42 4.62 5.66
N SER A 190 -7.07 3.45 5.71
CA SER A 190 -8.46 3.33 5.30
C SER A 190 -9.42 3.89 6.34
N LEU A 191 -10.46 4.55 5.84
CA LEU A 191 -11.61 5.05 6.59
C LEU A 191 -12.88 4.22 6.31
N SER A 192 -12.76 3.11 5.56
CA SER A 192 -13.88 2.24 5.26
C SER A 192 -14.25 1.39 6.47
N LYS A 193 -15.56 1.24 6.70
CA LYS A 193 -16.11 0.28 7.67
C LYS A 193 -16.32 -1.12 7.08
N ASP A 194 -16.17 -1.25 5.76
CA ASP A 194 -16.31 -2.52 5.06
C ASP A 194 -15.05 -3.37 5.26
N GLU A 195 -15.19 -4.47 6.00
CA GLU A 195 -14.09 -5.40 6.26
C GLU A 195 -13.52 -6.03 4.98
N ALA A 196 -14.36 -6.31 3.98
CA ALA A 196 -13.91 -6.93 2.73
C ALA A 196 -13.03 -5.97 1.93
N MET A 197 -13.40 -4.68 1.86
CA MET A 197 -12.57 -3.66 1.21
C MET A 197 -11.21 -3.50 1.92
N ASN A 198 -11.23 -3.50 3.25
CA ASN A 198 -10.01 -3.41 4.06
C ASN A 198 -9.11 -4.62 3.88
N LEU A 199 -9.71 -5.81 3.73
CA LEU A 199 -8.98 -7.04 3.46
C LEU A 199 -8.35 -7.06 2.06
N GLU A 200 -9.09 -6.61 1.04
CA GLU A 200 -8.54 -6.45 -0.32
C GLU A 200 -7.37 -5.44 -0.32
N CYS A 201 -7.53 -4.33 0.41
CA CYS A 201 -6.48 -3.33 0.61
C CYS A 201 -5.21 -3.92 1.23
N LEU A 202 -5.38 -4.79 2.24
CA LEU A 202 -4.30 -5.49 2.94
C LEU A 202 -3.57 -6.44 2.00
N ILE A 203 -4.31 -7.29 1.29
CA ILE A 203 -3.73 -8.23 0.32
C ILE A 203 -2.92 -7.49 -0.72
N ARG A 204 -3.46 -6.39 -1.27
CA ARG A 204 -2.74 -5.55 -2.22
C ARG A 204 -1.49 -4.92 -1.59
N SER A 205 -1.54 -4.52 -0.32
CA SER A 205 -0.39 -3.93 0.39
C SER A 205 0.74 -4.94 0.57
N GLU A 206 0.42 -6.12 1.11
CA GLU A 206 1.42 -7.18 1.40
C GLU A 206 2.04 -7.77 0.13
N THR A 207 1.28 -7.83 -0.96
CA THR A 207 1.73 -8.42 -2.23
C THR A 207 2.19 -7.40 -3.26
N ASN A 208 2.04 -6.10 -2.97
CA ASN A 208 2.22 -5.00 -3.94
C ASN A 208 1.38 -5.17 -5.24
N ALA A 209 0.31 -5.97 -5.22
CA ALA A 209 -0.43 -6.42 -6.40
C ALA A 209 0.42 -7.15 -7.46
N GLU A 210 1.50 -7.81 -7.03
CA GLU A 210 2.39 -8.64 -7.87
C GLU A 210 2.15 -10.13 -7.59
N ILE A 211 0.91 -10.59 -7.63
CA ILE A 211 0.60 -12.02 -7.49
C ILE A 211 0.61 -12.67 -8.87
N LYS A 212 1.43 -13.70 -9.04
CA LYS A 212 1.55 -14.48 -10.29
C LYS A 212 0.45 -15.53 -10.46
N GLU A 213 -0.21 -15.91 -9.37
CA GLU A 213 -1.25 -16.95 -9.29
C GLU A 213 -2.53 -16.40 -8.65
N CYS A 214 -3.68 -17.01 -8.95
CA CYS A 214 -4.97 -16.59 -8.38
C CYS A 214 -5.25 -17.33 -7.07
N PHE A 215 -5.22 -16.61 -5.95
CA PHE A 215 -5.68 -17.11 -4.65
C PHE A 215 -7.00 -16.45 -4.27
N VAL A 216 -7.91 -17.21 -3.66
CA VAL A 216 -9.10 -16.66 -3.02
C VAL A 216 -8.84 -16.62 -1.53
N VAL A 217 -8.51 -15.44 -1.03
CA VAL A 217 -8.17 -15.28 0.38
C VAL A 217 -9.44 -15.02 1.19
N CYS A 218 -9.68 -15.81 2.23
CA CYS A 218 -10.85 -15.68 3.10
C CYS A 218 -10.47 -15.80 4.59
N ARG A 219 -11.40 -15.48 5.49
CA ARG A 219 -11.27 -15.78 6.93
C ARG A 219 -11.65 -17.23 7.28
N GLY A 220 -12.08 -18.02 6.29
CA GLY A 220 -12.56 -19.39 6.47
C GLY A 220 -11.48 -20.45 6.28
N ASP A 221 -11.92 -21.72 6.24
CA ASP A 221 -11.03 -22.88 6.14
C ASP A 221 -10.48 -23.09 4.73
N GLU A 222 -9.34 -23.79 4.68
CA GLU A 222 -8.66 -24.13 3.43
C GLU A 222 -9.46 -25.08 2.56
N ARG A 223 -9.56 -24.74 1.27
CA ARG A 223 -10.21 -25.58 0.27
C ARG A 223 -9.52 -25.37 -1.07
N SER A 224 -9.42 -26.42 -1.87
CA SER A 224 -9.04 -26.31 -3.27
C SER A 224 -10.26 -26.58 -4.12
N ILE A 225 -10.51 -25.71 -5.11
CA ILE A 225 -11.59 -25.85 -6.08
C ILE A 225 -10.95 -25.90 -7.46
N GLU A 226 -11.35 -26.86 -8.29
CA GLU A 226 -11.05 -26.84 -9.72
C GLU A 226 -12.27 -26.28 -10.47
N ALA A 227 -12.06 -25.21 -11.22
CA ALA A 227 -13.07 -24.61 -12.08
C ALA A 227 -12.42 -24.18 -13.40
N ASP A 228 -13.02 -24.53 -14.54
CA ASP A 228 -12.54 -24.17 -15.88
C ASP A 228 -11.04 -24.47 -16.13
N SER A 229 -10.56 -25.63 -15.66
CA SER A 229 -9.14 -26.03 -15.73
C SER A 229 -8.17 -25.12 -14.95
N VAL A 230 -8.69 -24.30 -14.03
CA VAL A 230 -7.93 -23.47 -13.11
C VAL A 230 -8.10 -24.01 -11.70
N ARG A 231 -6.98 -24.30 -11.03
CA ARG A 231 -6.97 -24.62 -9.61
C ARG A 231 -7.04 -23.33 -8.80
N ILE A 232 -8.05 -23.22 -7.95
CA ILE A 232 -8.27 -22.09 -7.05
C ILE A 232 -7.99 -22.59 -5.64
N GLU A 233 -6.97 -22.03 -5.00
CA GLU A 233 -6.71 -22.29 -3.60
C GLU A 233 -7.36 -21.21 -2.73
N ILE A 234 -8.24 -21.66 -1.84
CA ILE A 234 -8.84 -20.86 -0.78
C ILE A 234 -8.01 -21.06 0.48
N VAL A 235 -7.42 -19.98 0.99
CA VAL A 235 -6.52 -20.02 2.15
C VAL A 235 -6.83 -18.91 3.16
N PRO A 236 -6.64 -19.17 4.47
CA PRO A 236 -6.67 -18.14 5.50
C PRO A 236 -5.68 -17.01 5.19
N VAL A 237 -6.13 -15.77 5.37
CA VAL A 237 -5.32 -14.55 5.16
C VAL A 237 -3.99 -14.59 5.90
N THR A 238 -4.03 -14.99 7.17
CA THR A 238 -2.86 -15.06 8.04
C THR A 238 -1.85 -16.07 7.53
N LYS A 239 -2.32 -17.24 7.06
CA LYS A 239 -1.46 -18.25 6.46
C LYS A 239 -0.84 -17.72 5.17
N PHE A 240 -1.66 -17.09 4.32
CA PHE A 240 -1.22 -16.52 3.05
C PHE A 240 -0.02 -15.59 3.24
N PHE A 241 -0.08 -14.66 4.19
CA PHE A 241 1.05 -13.74 4.43
C PHE A 241 2.27 -14.39 5.05
N ILE A 242 2.12 -15.47 5.82
CA ILE A 242 3.25 -16.19 6.40
C ILE A 242 4.03 -16.93 5.31
N CYS A 243 3.36 -17.62 4.39
CA CYS A 243 4.07 -18.44 3.41
C CYS A 243 4.32 -17.73 2.05
N ALA A 244 3.61 -16.64 1.72
CA ALA A 244 3.79 -15.92 0.45
C ALA A 244 5.18 -15.29 0.31
N LYS A 245 5.78 -14.80 1.41
CA LYS A 245 7.14 -14.23 1.37
C LYS A 245 8.25 -15.26 1.22
N ASN A 246 8.01 -16.52 1.59
CA ASN A 246 8.98 -17.60 1.44
C ASN A 246 8.83 -18.36 0.11
N ASN A 247 7.87 -17.99 -0.75
CA ASN A 247 7.53 -18.74 -1.96
C ASN A 247 7.04 -20.19 -1.67
N ASP A 248 6.68 -20.47 -0.41
CA ASP A 248 6.30 -21.80 0.08
C ASP A 248 4.85 -22.19 -0.26
N TYR A 249 4.09 -21.28 -0.89
CA TYR A 249 2.75 -21.54 -1.42
C TYR A 249 2.75 -22.22 -2.78
N LEU A 250 3.90 -22.34 -3.43
CA LEU A 250 4.01 -23.07 -4.68
C LEU A 250 3.85 -24.57 -4.38
N PRO A 251 2.80 -25.27 -4.87
CA PRO A 251 2.92 -26.70 -5.06
C PRO A 251 4.12 -26.94 -6.00
N ARG A 252 5.03 -27.85 -5.60
CA ARG A 252 6.11 -28.32 -6.48
C ARG A 252 5.53 -29.04 -7.70
#